data_AF-A0A6A3VSF8-F1
#
_entry.id   AF-A0A6A3VSF8-F1
#
_cell.length_a   1.000
_cell.length_b   1.000
_cell.length_c   1.000
_cell.angle_alpha   90.00
_cell.angle_beta   90.00
_cell.angle_gamma   90.00
#
_symmetry.space_group_name_H-M   'P 1'
#
loop_
_entity.id
_entity.type
_entity.pdbx_description
1 polymer ?
#
loop_
_entity_poly.entity_id
_entity_poly.type
_entity_poly.pdbx_seq_one_letter_code
_entity_poly.pdbx_strand_id
1 'polypeptide(L)'
;MPEPNEAFRSALDWSARAAQALQEVRARQLELKDGFASLAVAESRRQEALAARNVVGEDKMREGFAQQLRSRTRRRFEKRVRKAKAKEKRELQAALAELTQPALAYKAAEEVYRRYGAEAGRVLSREEAEAIGFTLPNATKVLHQRSRRQQDDTRKHPS
;
A
#
# COMPACT_ATOMS: atom_id res chain seq x y z
N MET A 1 -27.07 -71.83 23.54
CA MET A 1 -26.51 -70.51 23.17
C MET A 1 -26.41 -70.48 21.66
N PRO A 2 -27.05 -69.52 20.95
CA PRO A 2 -26.89 -69.43 19.51
C PRO A 2 -25.46 -68.99 19.18
N GLU A 3 -24.87 -69.61 18.17
CA GLU A 3 -23.56 -69.26 17.63
C GLU A 3 -23.58 -67.81 17.12
N PRO A 4 -22.56 -66.99 17.43
CA PRO A 4 -22.50 -65.62 16.96
C PRO A 4 -22.47 -65.56 15.42
N ASN A 5 -23.37 -64.74 14.87
CA ASN A 5 -23.55 -64.53 13.44
C ASN A 5 -22.21 -64.18 12.75
N GLU A 6 -21.99 -64.70 11.55
CA GLU A 6 -20.74 -64.55 10.78
C GLU A 6 -20.36 -63.07 10.55
N ALA A 7 -21.36 -62.21 10.36
CA ALA A 7 -21.17 -60.76 10.26
C ALA A 7 -20.55 -60.15 11.53
N PHE A 8 -20.91 -60.66 12.71
CA PHE A 8 -20.38 -60.20 13.99
C PHE A 8 -18.93 -60.64 14.18
N ARG A 9 -18.60 -61.88 13.79
CA ARG A 9 -17.21 -62.38 13.82
C ARG A 9 -16.30 -61.57 12.90
N SER A 10 -16.77 -61.31 11.69
CA SER A 10 -16.06 -60.45 10.72
C SER A 10 -15.86 -59.03 11.25
N ALA A 11 -16.88 -58.45 11.90
CA ALA A 11 -16.76 -57.12 12.52
C ALA A 11 -15.71 -57.10 13.64
N LEU A 12 -15.61 -58.17 14.45
CA LEU A 12 -14.57 -58.29 15.48
C LEU A 12 -13.17 -58.40 14.86
N ASP A 13 -13.01 -59.17 13.80
CA ASP A 13 -11.72 -59.29 13.10
C ASP A 13 -11.28 -57.95 12.49
N TRP A 14 -12.21 -57.19 11.91
CA TRP A 14 -11.97 -55.83 11.45
C TRP A 14 -11.58 -54.89 12.58
N SER A 15 -12.25 -54.99 13.74
CA SER A 15 -11.93 -54.16 14.91
C SER A 15 -10.53 -54.45 15.47
N ALA A 16 -10.13 -55.73 15.50
CA ALA A 16 -8.81 -56.15 15.94
C ALA A 16 -7.70 -55.64 15.00
N ARG A 17 -7.93 -55.74 13.68
CA ARG A 17 -6.99 -55.21 12.66
C ARG A 17 -6.89 -53.68 12.73
N ALA A 18 -8.00 -52.98 12.96
CA ALA A 18 -8.00 -51.53 13.12
C ALA A 18 -7.23 -51.11 14.38
N ALA A 19 -7.38 -51.83 15.49
CA ALA A 19 -6.62 -51.58 16.72
C ALA A 19 -5.11 -51.77 16.52
N GLN A 20 -4.70 -52.83 15.80
CA GLN A 20 -3.30 -53.09 15.46
C GLN A 20 -2.72 -51.98 14.58
N ALA A 21 -3.43 -51.57 13.53
CA ALA A 21 -3.01 -50.47 12.65
C ALA A 21 -2.81 -49.16 13.41
N LEU A 22 -3.69 -48.85 14.38
CA LEU A 22 -3.54 -47.66 15.23
C LEU A 22 -2.31 -47.74 16.16
N GLN A 23 -1.98 -48.93 16.67
CA GLN A 23 -0.77 -49.12 17.48
C GLN A 23 0.51 -48.92 16.64
N GLU A 24 0.55 -49.45 15.42
CA GLU A 24 1.67 -49.25 14.50
C GLU A 24 1.89 -47.77 14.15
N VAL A 25 0.81 -47.03 13.88
CA VAL A 25 0.89 -45.59 13.63
C VAL A 25 1.45 -44.84 14.84
N ARG A 26 1.01 -45.19 16.06
CA ARG A 26 1.53 -44.58 17.29
C ARG A 26 3.01 -44.89 17.51
N ALA A 27 3.44 -46.12 17.25
CA ALA A 27 4.84 -46.52 17.35
C ALA A 27 5.72 -45.72 16.37
N ARG A 28 5.32 -45.60 15.11
CA ARG A 28 6.03 -44.79 14.10
C ARG A 28 6.08 -43.31 14.47
N GLN A 29 5.00 -42.77 15.04
CA GLN A 29 5.00 -41.39 15.53
C GLN A 29 5.98 -41.17 16.68
N LEU A 30 6.16 -42.15 17.56
CA LEU A 30 7.14 -42.08 18.64
C LEU A 30 8.57 -42.10 18.10
N GLU A 31 8.88 -43.04 17.21
CA GLU A 31 10.20 -43.12 16.54
C GLU A 31 10.53 -41.83 15.78
N LEU A 32 9.55 -41.24 15.10
CA LEU A 32 9.73 -39.95 14.44
C LEU A 32 10.03 -38.84 15.43
N LYS A 33 9.32 -38.77 16.57
CA LYS A 33 9.58 -37.78 17.62
C LYS A 33 10.98 -37.92 18.20
N ASP A 34 11.41 -39.14 18.47
CA ASP A 34 12.77 -39.41 18.98
C ASP A 34 13.83 -39.05 17.93
N GLY A 35 13.56 -39.36 16.65
CA GLY A 35 14.38 -38.94 15.52
C GLY A 35 14.48 -37.41 15.41
N PHE A 36 13.37 -36.68 15.52
CA PHE A 36 13.37 -35.22 15.50
C PHE A 36 14.13 -34.62 16.70
N ALA A 37 14.01 -35.22 17.89
CA ALA A 37 14.79 -34.81 19.06
C ALA A 37 16.29 -34.98 18.81
N SER A 38 16.71 -36.10 18.23
CA SER A 38 18.12 -36.34 17.88
C SER A 38 18.65 -35.35 16.84
N LEU A 39 17.83 -35.01 15.84
CA LEU A 39 18.15 -34.03 14.81
C LEU A 39 18.29 -32.62 15.41
N ALA A 40 17.40 -32.24 16.33
CA ALA A 40 17.46 -30.96 17.01
C ALA A 40 18.74 -30.81 17.85
N VAL A 41 19.16 -31.87 18.55
CA VAL A 41 20.44 -31.88 19.30
C VAL A 41 21.64 -31.77 18.35
N ALA A 42 21.63 -32.50 17.23
CA ALA A 42 22.70 -32.43 16.24
C ALA A 42 22.82 -31.03 15.61
N GLU A 43 21.68 -30.41 15.30
CA GLU A 43 21.64 -29.05 14.74
C GLU A 43 22.07 -27.99 15.77
N SER A 44 21.70 -28.14 17.05
CA SER A 44 22.20 -27.27 18.13
C SER A 44 23.73 -27.31 18.22
N ARG A 45 24.32 -28.52 18.22
CA ARG A 45 25.79 -28.69 18.24
C ARG A 45 26.46 -28.08 17.00
N ARG A 46 25.83 -28.18 15.84
CA ARG A 46 26.32 -27.56 14.60
C ARG A 46 26.30 -26.03 14.71
N GLN A 47 25.24 -25.45 15.26
CA GLN A 47 25.13 -24.01 15.48
C GLN A 47 26.17 -23.51 16.51
N GLU A 48 26.39 -24.26 17.58
CA GLU A 48 27.45 -23.97 18.57
C GLU A 48 28.84 -24.00 17.93
N ALA A 49 29.14 -24.98 17.07
CA ALA A 49 30.41 -25.05 16.35
C ALA A 49 30.60 -23.88 15.37
N LEU A 50 29.53 -23.43 14.70
CA LEU A 50 29.55 -22.24 13.85
C LEU A 50 29.75 -20.96 14.67
N ALA A 51 29.09 -20.85 15.82
CA ALA A 51 29.27 -19.73 16.74
C ALA A 51 30.71 -19.68 17.28
N ALA A 52 31.27 -20.81 17.70
CA ALA A 52 32.66 -20.89 18.17
C ALA A 52 33.67 -20.51 17.07
N ARG A 53 33.38 -20.87 15.81
CA ARG A 53 34.20 -20.49 14.65
C ARG A 53 34.13 -18.99 14.35
N ASN A 54 32.97 -18.36 14.56
CA ASN A 54 32.75 -16.92 14.34
C ASN A 54 33.34 -16.03 15.47
N VAL A 55 33.65 -16.60 16.64
CA VAL A 55 34.23 -15.85 17.78
C VAL A 55 35.69 -15.42 17.53
N VAL A 56 36.41 -16.07 16.61
CA VAL A 56 37.81 -15.75 16.31
C VAL A 56 37.90 -14.58 15.32
N GLY A 57 37.80 -13.34 15.81
CA GLY A 57 38.44 -12.10 15.31
C GLY A 57 38.27 -11.61 13.85
N GLU A 58 37.94 -12.48 12.88
CA GLU A 58 37.88 -12.18 11.45
C GLU A 58 36.56 -11.50 11.04
N ASP A 59 35.48 -11.75 11.79
CA ASP A 59 34.14 -11.25 11.44
C ASP A 59 34.06 -9.73 11.49
N LYS A 60 34.69 -9.08 12.47
CA LYS A 60 34.69 -7.62 12.59
C LYS A 60 35.38 -6.93 11.41
N MET A 61 36.47 -7.53 10.88
CA MET A 61 37.18 -6.98 9.72
C MET A 61 36.36 -7.18 8.45
N ARG A 62 35.83 -8.39 8.20
CA ARG A 62 34.99 -8.68 7.04
C ARG A 62 33.71 -7.83 7.01
N GLU A 63 33.10 -7.61 8.16
CA GLU A 63 31.90 -6.79 8.31
C GLU A 63 32.18 -5.30 8.02
N GLY A 64 33.30 -4.75 8.51
CA GLY A 64 33.74 -3.39 8.18
C GLY A 64 33.97 -3.18 6.68
N PHE A 65 34.64 -4.13 6.02
CA PHE A 65 34.82 -4.10 4.56
C PHE A 65 33.48 -4.21 3.80
N ALA A 66 32.58 -5.09 4.24
CA ALA A 66 31.25 -5.23 3.65
C ALA A 66 30.42 -3.95 3.81
N GLN A 67 30.46 -3.30 4.98
CA GLN A 67 29.78 -2.02 5.22
C GLN A 67 30.36 -0.90 4.34
N GLN A 68 31.68 -0.86 4.15
CA GLN A 68 32.33 0.11 3.28
C GLN A 68 31.92 -0.06 1.80
N LEU A 69 31.85 -1.31 1.31
CA LEU A 69 31.40 -1.62 -0.04
C LEU A 69 29.93 -1.25 -0.25
N ARG A 70 29.04 -1.58 0.71
CA ARG A 70 27.61 -1.18 0.68
C ARG A 70 27.46 0.34 0.61
N SER A 71 28.23 1.07 1.42
CA SER A 71 28.23 2.54 1.43
C SER A 71 28.68 3.15 0.09
N ARG A 72 29.71 2.58 -0.54
CA ARG A 72 30.19 3.02 -1.86
C ARG A 72 29.14 2.78 -2.95
N THR A 73 28.52 1.61 -2.97
CA THR A 73 27.48 1.26 -3.95
C THR A 73 26.26 2.17 -3.80
N ARG A 74 25.81 2.41 -2.56
CA ARG A 74 24.73 3.36 -2.25
C ARG A 74 25.05 4.76 -2.78
N ARG A 75 26.24 5.30 -2.48
CA ARG A 75 26.66 6.63 -2.95
C ARG A 75 26.68 6.73 -4.48
N ARG A 76 27.10 5.68 -5.18
CA ARG A 76 27.06 5.63 -6.66
C ARG A 76 25.63 5.65 -7.20
N PHE A 77 24.73 4.88 -6.58
CA PHE A 77 23.31 4.89 -6.94
C PHE A 77 22.68 6.27 -6.70
N GLU A 78 22.85 6.84 -5.51
CA GLU A 78 22.33 8.17 -5.20
C GLU A 78 22.88 9.25 -6.15
N LYS A 79 24.15 9.16 -6.56
CA LYS A 79 24.73 10.05 -7.57
C LYS A 79 24.02 9.93 -8.92
N ARG A 80 23.69 8.72 -9.36
CA ARG A 80 22.91 8.49 -10.59
C ARG A 80 21.52 9.11 -10.49
N VAL A 81 20.84 8.92 -9.36
CA VAL A 81 19.51 9.51 -9.10
C VAL A 81 19.57 11.04 -9.13
N ARG A 82 20.55 11.66 -8.44
CA ARG A 82 20.73 13.12 -8.46
C ARG A 82 20.95 13.65 -9.89
N LYS A 83 21.75 12.95 -10.70
CA LYS A 83 21.96 13.31 -12.11
C LYS A 83 20.69 13.17 -12.95
N ALA A 84 19.93 12.09 -12.77
CA ALA A 84 18.67 11.87 -13.49
C ALA A 84 17.66 12.99 -13.19
N LYS A 85 17.45 13.32 -11.91
CA LYS A 85 16.58 14.42 -11.49
C LYS A 85 17.03 15.79 -12.04
N ALA A 86 18.35 16.03 -12.09
CA ALA A 86 18.88 17.26 -12.67
C ALA A 86 18.62 17.35 -14.19
N LYS A 87 18.65 16.21 -14.89
CA LYS A 87 18.30 16.14 -16.32
C LYS A 87 16.82 16.37 -16.54
N GLU A 88 15.96 15.68 -15.81
CA GLU A 88 14.49 15.86 -15.85
C GLU A 88 14.09 17.31 -15.56
N LYS A 89 14.70 17.95 -14.56
CA LYS A 89 14.46 19.37 -14.27
C LYS A 89 14.84 20.28 -15.45
N ARG A 90 15.94 19.98 -16.15
CA ARG A 90 16.36 20.76 -17.33
C ARG A 90 15.40 20.56 -18.51
N GLU A 91 14.95 19.32 -18.73
CA GLU A 91 13.97 19.00 -19.78
C GLU A 91 12.62 19.68 -19.51
N LEU A 92 12.14 19.64 -18.26
CA LEU A 92 10.94 20.36 -17.84
C LEU A 92 11.10 21.88 -18.04
N GLN A 93 12.25 22.44 -17.68
CA GLN A 93 12.53 23.86 -17.92
C GLN A 93 12.57 24.21 -19.42
N ALA A 94 13.13 23.35 -20.26
CA ALA A 94 13.14 23.53 -21.71
C ALA A 94 11.73 23.46 -22.30
N ALA A 95 10.93 22.45 -21.91
CA ALA A 95 9.54 22.32 -22.34
C ALA A 95 8.67 23.52 -21.89
N LEU A 96 8.88 24.01 -20.66
CA LEU A 96 8.22 25.23 -20.20
C LEU A 96 8.68 26.46 -20.98
N ALA A 97 9.95 26.55 -21.36
CA ALA A 97 10.46 27.64 -22.19
C ALA A 97 9.87 27.61 -23.61
N GLU A 98 9.70 26.43 -24.21
CA GLU A 98 9.00 26.26 -25.49
C GLU A 98 7.52 26.64 -25.39
N LEU A 99 6.86 26.27 -24.28
CA LEU A 99 5.48 26.65 -24.01
C LEU A 99 5.32 28.16 -23.70
N THR A 100 6.41 28.82 -23.27
CA THR A 100 6.48 30.28 -23.08
C THR A 100 6.62 30.98 -24.44
N GLN A 101 5.69 30.70 -25.36
CA GLN A 101 5.18 31.67 -26.31
C GLN A 101 3.88 32.28 -25.74
N PRO A 102 3.97 33.16 -24.71
CA PRO A 102 2.80 33.74 -24.07
C PRO A 102 1.94 34.54 -25.04
N ALA A 103 2.51 35.06 -26.13
CA ALA A 103 1.77 35.86 -27.10
C ALA A 103 0.71 35.04 -27.89
N LEU A 104 0.94 33.75 -28.14
CA LEU A 104 0.05 32.90 -28.94
C LEU A 104 -0.94 32.10 -28.08
N ALA A 105 -0.55 31.73 -26.86
CA ALA A 105 -1.40 30.96 -25.95
C ALA A 105 -2.63 31.75 -25.46
N TYR A 106 -2.48 33.04 -25.17
CA TYR A 106 -3.60 33.91 -24.78
C TYR A 106 -4.56 34.16 -25.96
N LYS A 107 -4.05 34.30 -27.19
CA LYS A 107 -4.86 34.46 -28.41
C LYS A 107 -5.70 33.21 -28.72
N ALA A 108 -5.11 32.03 -28.59
CA ALA A 108 -5.81 30.76 -28.82
C ALA A 108 -6.88 30.48 -27.74
N ALA A 109 -6.61 30.78 -26.48
CA ALA A 109 -7.59 30.65 -25.40
C ALA A 109 -8.77 31.63 -25.57
N GLU A 110 -8.51 32.87 -25.99
CA GLU A 110 -9.56 33.87 -26.24
C GLU A 110 -10.45 33.48 -27.44
N GLU A 111 -9.88 32.94 -28.52
CA GLU A 111 -10.65 32.43 -29.67
C GLU A 111 -11.53 31.23 -29.32
N VAL A 112 -11.04 30.31 -28.49
CA VAL A 112 -11.85 29.17 -28.01
C VAL A 112 -12.98 29.66 -27.10
N TYR A 113 -12.72 30.66 -26.26
CA TYR A 113 -13.74 31.29 -25.40
C TYR A 113 -14.81 32.03 -26.21
N ARG A 114 -14.42 32.69 -27.32
CA ARG A 114 -15.36 33.32 -28.27
C ARG A 114 -16.21 32.29 -29.01
N ARG A 115 -15.67 31.10 -29.34
CA ARG A 115 -16.36 30.04 -30.10
C ARG A 115 -17.29 29.17 -29.24
N TYR A 116 -16.96 28.93 -27.97
CA TYR A 116 -17.71 28.00 -27.11
C TYR A 116 -18.26 28.63 -25.81
N GLY A 117 -17.81 29.83 -25.43
CA GLY A 117 -18.07 30.44 -24.11
C GLY A 117 -19.42 31.15 -23.95
N ALA A 118 -20.32 31.12 -24.93
CA ALA A 118 -21.68 31.64 -24.75
C ALA A 118 -22.62 30.62 -24.05
N GLU A 119 -22.31 29.32 -24.07
CA GLU A 119 -23.23 28.25 -23.64
C GLU A 119 -22.73 27.40 -22.46
N ALA A 120 -21.50 27.59 -21.98
CA ALA A 120 -20.90 26.76 -20.92
C ALA A 120 -20.98 27.39 -19.50
N GLY A 121 -21.97 28.25 -19.26
CA GLY A 121 -22.25 28.80 -17.93
C GLY A 121 -23.00 27.84 -17.01
N ARG A 122 -22.61 26.56 -16.93
CA ARG A 122 -23.11 25.69 -15.84
C ARG A 122 -22.20 25.86 -14.63
N VAL A 123 -22.41 26.95 -13.91
CA VAL A 123 -21.95 27.06 -12.52
C VAL A 123 -22.61 25.91 -11.76
N LEU A 124 -21.80 25.09 -11.07
CA LEU A 124 -22.30 24.02 -10.21
C LEU A 124 -23.43 24.55 -9.34
N SER A 125 -24.52 23.79 -9.23
CA SER A 125 -25.62 24.17 -8.36
C SER A 125 -25.08 24.31 -6.93
N ARG A 126 -25.73 25.15 -6.11
CA ARG A 126 -25.30 25.37 -4.73
C ARG A 126 -25.21 24.06 -3.94
N GLU A 127 -26.10 23.12 -4.23
CA GLU A 127 -26.14 21.79 -3.62
C GLU A 127 -24.95 20.94 -4.06
N GLU A 128 -24.56 21.01 -5.34
CA GLU A 128 -23.38 20.32 -5.87
C GLU A 128 -22.07 20.87 -5.29
N ALA A 129 -21.99 22.18 -5.09
CA ALA A 129 -20.84 22.83 -4.46
C ALA A 129 -20.74 22.47 -2.96
N GLU A 130 -21.86 22.49 -2.23
CA GLU A 130 -21.92 22.09 -0.83
C GLU A 130 -21.59 20.60 -0.65
N ALA A 131 -22.02 19.73 -1.58
CA ALA A 131 -21.70 18.29 -1.57
C ALA A 131 -20.20 17.98 -1.71
N ILE A 132 -19.45 18.85 -2.39
CA ILE A 132 -17.99 18.74 -2.55
C ILE A 132 -17.25 19.38 -1.35
N GLY A 133 -18.00 19.85 -0.34
CA GLY A 133 -17.44 20.49 0.86
C GLY A 133 -17.05 21.95 0.63
N PHE A 134 -17.46 22.55 -0.49
CA PHE A 134 -17.22 23.95 -0.76
C PHE A 134 -18.34 24.80 -0.15
N THR A 135 -18.13 25.22 1.10
CA THR A 135 -19.01 26.20 1.76
C THR A 135 -18.51 27.62 1.48
N LEU A 136 -19.25 28.40 0.72
CA LEU A 136 -18.94 29.82 0.50
C LEU A 136 -18.94 30.55 1.86
N PRO A 137 -17.85 31.27 2.22
CA PRO A 137 -17.84 32.12 3.41
C PRO A 137 -18.98 33.12 3.34
N ASN A 138 -19.65 33.32 4.46
CA ASN A 138 -20.93 34.00 4.70
C ASN A 138 -21.03 35.49 4.23
N ALA A 139 -20.13 35.97 3.38
CA ALA A 139 -20.11 37.33 2.83
C ALA A 139 -21.28 37.60 1.87
N THR A 140 -21.82 36.57 1.19
CA THR A 140 -22.99 36.71 0.31
C THR A 140 -24.33 36.83 1.05
N LYS A 141 -24.42 36.44 2.34
CA LYS A 141 -25.64 36.71 3.14
C LYS A 141 -25.86 38.20 3.42
N VAL A 142 -24.79 39.01 3.45
CA VAL A 142 -24.88 40.45 3.71
C VAL A 142 -25.51 41.20 2.53
N LEU A 143 -25.25 40.75 1.29
CA LEU A 143 -25.83 41.35 0.07
C LEU A 143 -27.35 41.15 -0.02
N HIS A 144 -27.87 40.01 0.42
CA HIS A 144 -29.31 39.73 0.41
C HIS A 144 -30.10 40.48 1.50
N GLN A 145 -29.47 40.82 2.63
CA GLN A 145 -30.15 41.60 3.66
C GLN A 145 -30.31 43.08 3.26
N ARG A 146 -29.34 43.62 2.49
CA ARG A 146 -29.41 44.98 1.94
C ARG A 146 -30.51 45.12 0.88
N SER A 147 -30.71 44.11 0.03
CA SER A 147 -31.78 44.15 -1.00
C SER A 147 -33.18 44.05 -0.40
N ARG A 148 -33.38 43.26 0.66
CA ARG A 148 -34.68 43.20 1.36
C ARG A 148 -35.03 44.53 2.04
N ARG A 149 -34.09 45.20 2.71
CA ARG A 149 -34.34 46.51 3.32
C ARG A 149 -34.73 47.58 2.27
N GLN A 150 -34.10 47.58 1.10
CA GLN A 150 -34.45 48.50 0.00
C GLN A 150 -35.84 48.22 -0.60
N GLN A 151 -36.29 46.96 -0.61
CA GLN A 151 -37.65 46.61 -1.03
C GLN A 151 -38.72 46.98 0.00
N ASP A 152 -38.37 46.99 1.28
CA ASP A 152 -39.30 47.40 2.35
C ASP A 152 -39.43 48.94 2.43
N ASP A 153 -38.34 49.69 2.22
CA ASP A 153 -38.38 51.17 2.18
C ASP A 153 -39.16 51.69 0.96
N THR A 154 -39.05 51.04 -0.19
CA THR A 154 -39.82 51.40 -1.41
C THR A 154 -41.29 51.00 -1.35
N ARG A 155 -41.72 50.19 -0.38
CA ARG A 155 -43.13 49.86 -0.13
C ARG A 155 -43.82 50.79 0.86
N LYS A 156 -43.08 51.62 1.60
CA LYS A 156 -43.66 52.53 2.62
C LYS A 156 -44.06 53.91 2.10
N HIS A 157 -43.65 54.30 0.90
CA HIS A 157 -44.10 55.56 0.29
C HIS A 157 -44.32 55.42 -1.23
N PRO A 158 -45.51 54.97 -1.68
CA PRO A 158 -46.01 55.32 -2.99
C PRO A 158 -46.84 56.61 -2.85
N SER A 159 -46.34 57.72 -3.41
CA SER A 159 -47.04 59.00 -3.66
C SER A 159 -47.76 59.67 -2.49
#